data_AF-A0A7V4Q6K3-F1
#
_entry.id   AF-A0A7V4Q6K3-F1
#
_cell.length_a   1.000
_cell.length_b   1.000
_cell.length_c   1.000
_cell.angle_alpha   90.00
_cell.angle_beta   90.00
_cell.angle_gamma   90.00
#
_symmetry.space_group_name_H-M   'P 1'
#
loop_
_entity.id
_entity.type
_entity.pdbx_description
1 polymer ?
#
loop_
_entity_poly.entity_id
_entity_poly.type
_entity_poly.pdbx_seq_one_letter_code
_entity_poly.pdbx_strand_id
1 'polypeptide(L)'
;MAQFFIDRPIFAWVIAIIIMLAGALAIKQLPISQYPAIAPPQISINAMYPGASAKTVEDTVTQVIEQKMNGIDNLTYMSATSDSNGAVSITLTFDAATDPNIAQVQVQNKLQLAVPLLPQTVQQQGIQVTKSTRNFLLIPGFYSDDGSMSRYDLSDYVAANIQDVVSRTAGVGDVQLFGSQYAMRIWLDPNKLNNYKLTPGDVKAAIKAQNVQVSAGKLGGTPSVQGQQLNATIT
;
A
#
# COMPACT_ATOMS: atom_id res chain seq x y z
N MET A 1 -6.03 48.01 36.87
CA MET A 1 -5.94 46.53 36.90
C MET A 1 -4.97 46.03 37.96
N ALA A 2 -3.73 46.56 38.04
CA ALA A 2 -2.75 46.13 39.05
C ALA A 2 -3.21 46.36 40.51
N GLN A 3 -3.74 47.55 40.86
CA GLN A 3 -4.28 47.84 42.20
C GLN A 3 -5.33 46.79 42.67
N PHE A 4 -6.19 46.30 41.77
CA PHE A 4 -7.24 45.33 42.12
C PHE A 4 -6.70 43.99 42.62
N PHE A 5 -5.58 43.52 42.05
CA PHE A 5 -4.93 42.28 42.49
C PHE A 5 -4.08 42.48 43.75
N ILE A 6 -3.62 43.71 44.03
CA ILE A 6 -2.94 44.08 45.29
C ILE A 6 -3.94 44.02 46.45
N ASP A 7 -5.15 44.56 46.27
CA ASP A 7 -6.19 44.56 47.30
C ASP A 7 -6.89 43.20 47.45
N ARG A 8 -6.72 42.26 46.49
CA ARG A 8 -7.34 40.92 46.48
C ARG A 8 -6.32 39.80 46.17
N PRO A 9 -5.37 39.52 47.08
CA PRO A 9 -4.30 38.55 46.83
C PRO A 9 -4.79 37.11 46.63
N ILE A 10 -5.88 36.71 47.29
CA ILE A 10 -6.47 35.37 47.11
C ILE A 10 -6.98 35.18 45.67
N PHE A 11 -7.60 36.21 45.09
CA PHE A 11 -8.11 36.14 43.72
C PHE A 11 -6.97 35.98 42.69
N ALA A 12 -5.84 36.66 42.91
CA ALA A 12 -4.64 36.48 42.09
C ALA A 12 -4.11 35.04 42.16
N TRP A 13 -4.05 34.45 43.37
CA TRP A 13 -3.64 33.05 43.56
C TRP A 13 -4.60 32.06 42.88
N VAL A 14 -5.91 32.29 42.97
CA VAL A 14 -6.90 31.41 42.30
C VAL A 14 -6.68 31.40 40.79
N ILE A 15 -6.48 32.56 40.16
CA ILE A 15 -6.19 32.62 38.72
C ILE A 15 -4.87 31.91 38.39
N ALA A 16 -3.82 32.13 39.17
CA ALA A 16 -2.54 31.46 38.98
C ALA A 16 -2.67 29.93 39.07
N ILE A 17 -3.43 29.43 40.06
CA ILE A 17 -3.70 27.99 40.22
C ILE A 17 -4.50 27.45 39.04
N ILE A 18 -5.52 28.18 38.56
CA ILE A 18 -6.30 27.77 37.38
C ILE A 18 -5.40 27.67 36.15
N ILE A 19 -4.51 28.65 35.92
CA ILE A 19 -3.58 28.64 34.80
C ILE A 19 -2.58 27.48 34.92
N MET A 20 -2.02 27.25 36.12
CA MET A 20 -1.12 26.11 36.36
C MET A 20 -1.81 24.77 36.14
N LEU A 21 -3.06 24.63 36.60
CA LEU A 21 -3.85 23.41 36.43
C LEU A 21 -4.20 23.18 34.96
N ALA A 22 -4.60 24.22 34.23
CA ALA A 22 -4.83 24.15 32.79
C ALA A 22 -3.54 23.79 32.03
N GLY A 23 -2.40 24.38 32.39
CA GLY A 23 -1.10 24.05 31.83
C GLY A 23 -0.68 22.60 32.09
N ALA A 24 -0.87 22.11 33.32
CA ALA A 24 -0.57 20.73 33.68
C ALA A 24 -1.44 19.71 32.92
N LEU A 25 -2.73 20.03 32.70
CA LEU A 25 -3.63 19.22 31.88
C LEU A 25 -3.23 19.25 30.40
N ALA A 26 -2.84 20.42 29.87
CA ALA A 26 -2.40 20.58 28.50
C ALA A 26 -1.12 19.79 28.20
N ILE A 27 -0.14 19.79 29.11
CA ILE A 27 1.11 19.02 28.97
C ILE A 27 0.82 17.52 28.80
N LYS A 28 -0.23 16.98 29.45
CA LYS A 28 -0.61 15.57 29.30
C LYS A 28 -1.32 15.24 27.99
N GLN A 29 -1.89 16.23 27.31
CA GLN A 29 -2.65 16.03 26.07
C GLN A 29 -1.86 16.41 24.81
N LEU A 30 -0.85 17.28 24.94
CA LEU A 30 -0.08 17.75 23.79
C LEU A 30 0.79 16.63 23.20
N PRO A 31 0.72 16.40 21.87
CA PRO A 31 1.63 15.48 21.20
C PRO A 31 3.08 15.91 21.33
N ILE A 32 3.98 14.94 21.50
CA ILE A 32 5.42 15.17 21.53
C ILE A 32 5.98 14.81 20.15
N SER A 33 6.68 15.73 19.51
CA SER A 33 7.41 15.49 18.26
C SER A 33 8.80 16.13 18.31
N GLN A 34 9.76 15.58 17.56
CA GLN A 34 11.11 16.15 17.48
C GLN A 34 11.12 17.48 16.72
N TYR A 35 10.34 17.56 15.64
CA TYR A 35 10.13 18.75 14.82
C TYR A 35 8.65 18.85 14.42
N PRO A 36 8.15 20.05 14.10
CA PRO A 36 6.90 20.18 13.37
C PRO A 36 7.04 19.61 11.94
N ALA A 37 5.91 19.26 11.32
CA ALA A 37 5.90 18.80 9.94
C ALA A 37 6.27 19.95 8.98
N ILE A 38 7.56 20.07 8.66
CA ILE A 38 8.09 21.07 7.71
C ILE A 38 8.28 20.51 6.30
N ALA A 39 8.21 19.19 6.13
CA ALA A 39 8.42 18.54 4.85
C ALA A 39 7.15 18.67 3.98
N PRO A 40 7.28 19.04 2.70
CA PRO A 40 6.13 19.07 1.79
C PRO A 40 5.54 17.67 1.60
N PRO A 41 4.21 17.53 1.50
CA PRO A 41 3.56 16.23 1.37
C PRO A 41 3.89 15.60 0.02
N GLN A 42 4.08 14.27 0.05
CA GLN A 42 4.44 13.48 -1.12
C GLN A 42 3.47 12.31 -1.28
N ILE A 43 3.05 12.05 -2.52
CA ILE A 43 2.27 10.86 -2.89
C ILE A 43 3.15 10.01 -3.81
N SER A 44 3.32 8.74 -3.48
CA SER A 44 4.04 7.78 -4.30
C SER A 44 3.07 6.83 -4.99
N ILE A 45 3.34 6.57 -6.28
CA ILE A 45 2.67 5.57 -7.10
C ILE A 45 3.71 4.50 -7.42
N ASN A 46 3.47 3.28 -6.96
CA ASN A 46 4.34 2.14 -7.17
C ASN A 46 3.66 1.10 -8.05
N ALA A 47 4.37 0.63 -9.07
CA ALA A 47 3.92 -0.40 -9.98
C ALA A 47 5.07 -1.36 -10.33
N MET A 48 4.73 -2.53 -10.85
CA MET A 48 5.69 -3.56 -11.22
C MET A 48 5.31 -4.17 -12.57
N TYR A 49 6.26 -4.20 -13.50
CA TYR A 49 6.16 -4.88 -14.79
C TYR A 49 7.25 -5.96 -14.89
N PRO A 50 7.01 -7.17 -14.36
CA PRO A 50 8.01 -8.22 -14.30
C PRO A 50 8.54 -8.61 -15.69
N GLY A 51 9.87 -8.62 -15.83
CA GLY A 51 10.55 -9.05 -17.06
C GLY A 51 10.66 -7.99 -18.16
N ALA A 52 10.18 -6.76 -17.94
CA ALA A 52 10.36 -5.64 -18.86
C ALA A 52 11.70 -4.92 -18.59
N SER A 53 12.30 -4.37 -19.65
CA SER A 53 13.49 -3.52 -19.51
C SER A 53 13.11 -2.14 -18.94
N ALA A 54 14.06 -1.45 -18.29
CA ALA A 54 13.83 -0.09 -17.77
C ALA A 54 13.22 0.85 -18.82
N LYS A 55 13.70 0.76 -20.08
CA LYS A 55 13.19 1.58 -21.17
C LYS A 55 11.75 1.22 -21.56
N THR A 56 11.44 -0.06 -21.65
CA THR A 56 10.07 -0.52 -21.92
C THR A 56 9.11 -0.06 -20.83
N VAL A 57 9.54 -0.14 -19.56
CA VAL A 57 8.75 0.29 -18.41
C VAL A 57 8.52 1.80 -18.44
N GLU A 58 9.56 2.57 -18.74
CA GLU A 58 9.46 4.02 -18.88
C GLU A 58 8.40 4.42 -19.93
N ASP A 59 8.48 3.84 -21.13
CA ASP A 59 7.63 4.22 -22.26
C ASP A 59 6.18 3.71 -22.13
N THR A 60 5.97 2.56 -21.48
CA THR A 60 4.64 1.91 -21.42
C THR A 60 3.88 2.12 -20.12
N VAL A 61 4.57 2.48 -19.02
CA VAL A 61 3.97 2.66 -17.70
C VAL A 61 4.23 4.05 -17.18
N THR A 62 5.50 4.41 -17.00
CA THR A 62 5.89 5.65 -16.32
C THR A 62 5.35 6.88 -17.04
N GLN A 63 5.68 7.05 -18.32
CA GLN A 63 5.22 8.20 -19.11
C GLN A 63 3.69 8.28 -19.21
N VAL A 64 3.00 7.15 -19.32
CA VAL A 64 1.53 7.09 -19.39
C VAL A 64 0.90 7.62 -18.11
N ILE A 65 1.43 7.23 -16.95
CA ILE A 65 0.97 7.73 -15.66
C ILE A 65 1.30 9.22 -15.53
N GLU A 66 2.56 9.61 -15.79
CA GLU A 66 3.02 11.00 -15.69
C GLU A 66 2.19 11.96 -16.53
N GLN A 67 1.88 11.60 -17.78
CA GLN A 67 1.06 12.44 -18.66
C GLN A 67 -0.35 12.69 -18.08
N LYS A 68 -0.92 11.72 -17.37
CA LYS A 68 -2.23 11.87 -16.71
C LYS A 68 -2.16 12.64 -15.39
N MET A 69 -0.98 12.76 -14.77
CA MET A 69 -0.80 13.52 -13.52
C MET A 69 -0.81 15.05 -13.73
N ASN A 70 -0.87 15.53 -14.97
CA ASN A 70 -0.98 16.96 -15.25
C ASN A 70 -2.32 17.55 -14.77
N GLY A 71 -2.26 18.78 -14.28
CA GLY A 71 -3.42 19.51 -13.76
C GLY A 71 -3.95 18.91 -12.46
N ILE A 72 -3.05 18.43 -11.60
CA ILE A 72 -3.31 18.19 -10.17
C ILE A 72 -3.02 19.50 -9.42
N ASP A 73 -3.87 19.85 -8.47
CA ASP A 73 -3.74 21.10 -7.74
C ASP A 73 -2.54 21.07 -6.80
N ASN A 74 -1.86 22.22 -6.65
CA ASN A 74 -0.73 22.41 -5.74
C ASN A 74 0.45 21.43 -5.97
N LEU A 75 0.53 20.79 -7.14
CA LEU A 75 1.67 19.98 -7.53
C LEU A 75 2.89 20.87 -7.77
N THR A 76 3.96 20.68 -7.00
CA THR A 76 5.21 21.43 -7.17
C THR A 76 6.09 20.78 -8.23
N TYR A 77 6.34 19.48 -8.08
CA TYR A 77 7.13 18.71 -9.04
C TYR A 77 6.80 17.22 -8.94
N MET A 78 7.16 16.49 -10.00
CA MET A 78 7.05 15.04 -10.07
C MET A 78 8.41 14.48 -10.48
N SER A 79 8.78 13.35 -9.88
CA SER A 79 9.98 12.60 -10.22
C SER A 79 9.62 11.13 -10.35
N ALA A 80 10.14 10.46 -11.37
CA ALA A 80 9.93 9.02 -11.56
C ALA A 80 11.25 8.28 -11.69
N THR A 81 11.21 7.00 -11.31
CA THR A 81 12.32 6.06 -11.47
C THR A 81 11.77 4.76 -12.05
N SER A 82 12.43 4.26 -13.10
CA SER A 82 12.10 3.01 -13.77
C SER A 82 13.33 2.11 -13.74
N ASP A 83 13.24 0.99 -13.05
CA ASP A 83 14.36 0.09 -12.82
C ASP A 83 14.37 -1.09 -13.80
N SER A 84 15.56 -1.68 -14.00
CA SER A 84 15.76 -2.84 -14.88
C SER A 84 15.13 -4.13 -14.38
N ASN A 85 14.70 -4.17 -13.12
CA ASN A 85 13.94 -5.26 -12.53
C ASN A 85 12.42 -5.17 -12.81
N GLY A 86 11.97 -4.12 -13.50
CA GLY A 86 10.57 -3.88 -13.81
C GLY A 86 9.83 -2.98 -12.82
N ALA A 87 10.48 -2.50 -11.77
CA ALA A 87 9.87 -1.62 -10.77
C ALA A 87 9.71 -0.19 -11.27
N VAL A 88 8.59 0.43 -10.91
CA VAL A 88 8.27 1.83 -11.18
C VAL A 88 7.95 2.51 -9.87
N SER A 89 8.58 3.65 -9.62
CA SER A 89 8.21 4.56 -8.54
C SER A 89 8.06 5.96 -9.08
N ILE A 90 6.86 6.54 -8.94
CA ILE A 90 6.57 7.93 -9.29
C ILE A 90 6.23 8.67 -8.01
N THR A 91 6.96 9.74 -7.72
CA THR A 91 6.75 10.58 -6.53
C THR A 91 6.27 11.96 -6.97
N LEU A 92 5.09 12.33 -6.51
CA LEU A 92 4.50 13.65 -6.68
C LEU A 92 4.70 14.45 -5.40
N THR A 93 5.34 15.60 -5.49
CA THR A 93 5.58 16.51 -4.36
C THR A 93 4.67 17.72 -4.48
N PHE A 94 3.97 18.02 -3.40
CA PHE A 94 2.97 19.08 -3.33
C PHE A 94 3.45 20.25 -2.48
N ASP A 95 2.77 21.39 -2.58
CA ASP A 95 2.98 22.54 -1.69
C ASP A 95 2.72 22.13 -0.22
N ALA A 96 3.49 22.73 0.71
CA ALA A 96 3.40 22.47 2.15
C ALA A 96 2.00 22.75 2.73
N ALA A 97 1.19 23.62 2.12
CA ALA A 97 -0.18 23.91 2.55
C ALA A 97 -1.22 22.86 2.09
N THR A 98 -0.83 21.89 1.28
CA THR A 98 -1.75 20.91 0.68
C THR A 98 -2.16 19.84 1.69
N ASP A 99 -3.46 19.52 1.76
CA ASP A 99 -3.93 18.36 2.52
C ASP A 99 -3.48 17.05 1.84
N PRO A 100 -2.68 16.19 2.51
CA PRO A 100 -2.22 14.93 1.94
C PRO A 100 -3.34 13.97 1.54
N ASN A 101 -4.51 14.04 2.21
CA ASN A 101 -5.67 13.21 1.87
C ASN A 101 -6.27 13.64 0.54
N ILE A 102 -6.41 14.94 0.32
CA ILE A 102 -6.96 15.49 -0.93
C ILE A 102 -5.97 15.24 -2.07
N ALA A 103 -4.68 15.47 -1.84
CA ALA A 103 -3.63 15.14 -2.81
C ALA A 103 -3.69 13.66 -3.23
N GLN A 104 -3.81 12.74 -2.27
CA GLN A 104 -3.93 11.31 -2.57
C GLN A 104 -5.18 10.99 -3.42
N VAL A 105 -6.34 11.57 -3.09
CA VAL A 105 -7.58 11.37 -3.85
C VAL A 105 -7.46 11.94 -5.27
N GLN A 106 -6.86 13.12 -5.43
CA GLN A 106 -6.62 13.71 -6.74
C GLN A 106 -5.71 12.83 -7.60
N VAL A 107 -4.61 12.34 -7.03
CA VAL A 107 -3.69 11.40 -7.70
C VAL A 107 -4.43 10.13 -8.10
N GLN A 108 -5.23 9.55 -7.19
CA GLN A 108 -5.98 8.33 -7.47
C GLN A 108 -7.00 8.52 -8.59
N ASN A 109 -7.73 9.64 -8.60
CA ASN A 109 -8.69 9.99 -9.65
C ASN A 109 -8.00 10.13 -11.02
N LYS A 110 -6.83 10.76 -11.07
CA LYS A 110 -6.04 10.89 -12.31
C LYS A 110 -5.44 9.56 -12.73
N LEU A 111 -4.98 8.74 -11.77
CA LEU A 111 -4.38 7.43 -12.03
C LEU A 111 -5.41 6.49 -12.67
N GLN A 112 -6.65 6.50 -12.21
CA GLN A 112 -7.74 5.69 -12.79
C GLN A 112 -7.95 5.98 -14.30
N LEU A 113 -7.65 7.18 -14.78
CA LEU A 113 -7.70 7.51 -16.21
C LEU A 113 -6.51 6.95 -17.00
N ALA A 114 -5.39 6.65 -16.33
CA ALA A 114 -4.22 5.99 -16.92
C ALA A 114 -4.34 4.46 -16.92
N VAL A 115 -4.95 3.86 -15.90
CA VAL A 115 -5.02 2.39 -15.72
C VAL A 115 -5.39 1.63 -17.00
N PRO A 116 -6.43 2.01 -17.78
CA PRO A 116 -6.82 1.25 -18.97
C PRO A 116 -5.78 1.24 -20.09
N LEU A 117 -4.87 2.22 -20.10
CA LEU A 117 -3.81 2.37 -21.10
C LEU A 117 -2.56 1.55 -20.74
N LEU A 118 -2.49 1.05 -19.51
CA LEU A 118 -1.34 0.29 -19.03
C LEU A 118 -1.37 -1.17 -19.52
N PRO A 119 -0.23 -1.84 -19.64
CA PRO A 119 -0.18 -3.27 -19.94
C PRO A 119 -0.98 -4.11 -18.93
N GLN A 120 -1.69 -5.13 -19.41
CA GLN A 120 -2.54 -6.00 -18.59
C GLN A 120 -1.77 -6.67 -17.43
N THR A 121 -0.50 -7.02 -17.65
CA THR A 121 0.36 -7.60 -16.60
C THR A 121 0.53 -6.66 -15.41
N VAL A 122 0.65 -5.35 -15.66
CA VAL A 122 0.80 -4.33 -14.61
C VAL A 122 -0.53 -4.12 -13.89
N GLN A 123 -1.64 -4.07 -14.64
CA GLN A 123 -2.98 -3.95 -14.05
C GLN A 123 -3.28 -5.13 -13.11
N GLN A 124 -2.92 -6.35 -13.51
CA GLN A 124 -3.11 -7.56 -12.71
C GLN A 124 -2.24 -7.59 -11.45
N GLN A 125 -1.05 -6.99 -11.50
CA GLN A 125 -0.16 -6.88 -10.35
C GLN A 125 -0.66 -5.86 -9.32
N GLY A 126 -1.55 -4.95 -9.73
CA GLY A 126 -2.03 -3.85 -8.92
C GLY A 126 -1.05 -2.69 -8.88
N ILE A 127 -1.60 -1.48 -8.69
CA ILE A 127 -0.83 -0.24 -8.54
C ILE A 127 -1.12 0.30 -7.16
N GLN A 128 -0.06 0.57 -6.40
CA GLN A 128 -0.17 1.06 -5.03
C GLN A 128 0.00 2.56 -5.00
N VAL A 129 -0.89 3.27 -4.30
CA VAL A 129 -0.83 4.71 -4.09
C VAL A 129 -0.76 4.98 -2.59
N THR A 130 0.38 5.44 -2.13
CA THR A 130 0.64 5.67 -0.70
C THR A 130 1.13 7.09 -0.45
N LYS A 131 0.90 7.58 0.77
CA LYS A 131 1.52 8.83 1.23
C LYS A 131 2.97 8.53 1.54
N SER A 132 3.87 9.11 0.75
CA SER A 132 5.29 8.82 0.84
C SER A 132 5.95 9.65 1.92
N THR A 133 6.73 8.98 2.76
CA THR A 133 7.72 9.61 3.64
C THR A 133 9.08 9.02 3.30
N ARG A 134 10.10 9.86 3.08
CA ARG A 134 11.44 9.41 2.62
C ARG A 134 12.21 8.56 3.65
N ASN A 135 11.67 8.32 4.84
CA ASN A 135 12.36 7.69 5.97
C ASN A 135 11.58 6.49 6.53
N PHE A 136 12.32 5.44 6.90
CA PHE A 136 11.79 4.34 7.71
C PHE A 136 11.72 4.78 9.18
N LEU A 137 10.55 4.60 9.80
CA LEU A 137 10.40 4.81 11.25
C LEU A 137 11.08 3.68 12.05
N LEU A 138 10.86 2.43 11.64
CA LEU A 138 11.38 1.21 12.26
C LEU A 138 11.61 0.14 11.18
N ILE A 139 12.59 -0.72 11.40
CA ILE A 139 12.84 -1.91 10.58
C ILE A 139 12.92 -3.13 11.51
N PRO A 140 11.79 -3.80 11.80
CA PRO A 140 11.80 -4.99 12.64
C PRO A 140 12.42 -6.17 11.88
N GLY A 141 13.42 -6.81 12.49
CA GLY A 141 14.07 -8.02 11.97
C GLY A 141 13.47 -9.28 12.61
N PHE A 142 13.19 -10.29 11.78
CA PHE A 142 12.72 -11.60 12.22
C PHE A 142 13.80 -12.65 11.95
N TYR A 143 14.05 -13.52 12.92
CA TYR A 143 15.02 -14.60 12.84
C TYR A 143 14.51 -15.82 13.60
N SER A 144 15.05 -17.00 13.27
CA SER A 144 14.73 -18.28 13.94
C SER A 144 15.92 -18.68 14.79
N ASP A 145 15.69 -18.85 16.09
CA ASP A 145 16.70 -19.20 17.09
C ASP A 145 17.24 -20.63 16.90
N ASP A 146 16.35 -21.53 16.49
CA ASP A 146 16.61 -22.97 16.32
C ASP A 146 17.06 -23.34 14.89
N GLY A 147 17.04 -22.38 13.96
CA GLY A 147 17.34 -22.61 12.54
C GLY A 147 16.29 -23.42 11.79
N SER A 148 15.11 -23.66 12.37
CA SER A 148 14.03 -24.42 11.72
C SER A 148 13.39 -23.68 10.55
N MET A 149 13.47 -22.35 10.54
CA MET A 149 12.91 -21.51 9.49
C MET A 149 14.01 -20.88 8.64
N SER A 150 13.95 -21.15 7.33
CA SER A 150 14.76 -20.45 6.36
C SER A 150 14.29 -18.99 6.20
N ARG A 151 15.10 -18.18 5.50
CA ARG A 151 14.73 -16.79 5.14
C ARG A 151 13.39 -16.72 4.41
N TYR A 152 13.08 -17.70 3.57
CA TYR A 152 11.84 -17.73 2.80
C TYR A 152 10.65 -18.01 3.71
N ASP A 153 10.80 -18.93 4.66
CA ASP A 153 9.74 -19.32 5.60
C ASP A 153 9.41 -18.15 6.55
N LEU A 154 10.44 -17.44 7.02
CA LEU A 154 10.25 -16.22 7.81
C LEU A 154 9.58 -15.11 7.00
N SER A 155 9.99 -14.91 5.74
CA SER A 155 9.40 -13.88 4.88
C SER A 155 7.92 -14.15 4.60
N ASP A 156 7.57 -15.43 4.37
CA ASP A 156 6.19 -15.85 4.19
C ASP A 156 5.36 -15.67 5.47
N TYR A 157 5.90 -16.08 6.61
CA TYR A 157 5.23 -15.91 7.90
C TYR A 157 4.92 -14.43 8.19
N VAL A 158 5.88 -13.54 7.96
CA VAL A 158 5.70 -12.09 8.14
C VAL A 158 4.66 -11.56 7.17
N ALA A 159 4.72 -11.93 5.89
CA ALA A 159 3.74 -11.51 4.89
C ALA A 159 2.32 -11.96 5.25
N ALA A 160 2.15 -13.23 5.64
CA ALA A 160 0.86 -13.84 5.87
C ALA A 160 0.21 -13.43 7.21
N ASN A 161 1.00 -13.19 8.26
CA ASN A 161 0.46 -13.01 9.63
C ASN A 161 0.70 -11.62 10.22
N ILE A 162 1.76 -10.92 9.81
CA ILE A 162 2.22 -9.69 10.47
C ILE A 162 1.96 -8.46 9.61
N GLN A 163 2.27 -8.52 8.32
CA GLN A 163 2.23 -7.38 7.41
C GLN A 163 0.87 -6.69 7.43
N ASP A 164 -0.22 -7.44 7.29
CA ASP A 164 -1.59 -6.89 7.28
C ASP A 164 -2.03 -6.29 8.61
N VAL A 165 -1.56 -6.85 9.74
CA VAL A 165 -1.88 -6.32 11.07
C VAL A 165 -1.15 -5.01 11.30
N VAL A 166 0.14 -4.95 10.97
CA VAL A 166 0.95 -3.74 11.09
C VAL A 166 0.45 -2.66 10.14
N SER A 167 0.12 -3.00 8.89
CA SER A 167 -0.36 -2.04 7.88
C SER A 167 -1.66 -1.33 8.28
N ARG A 168 -2.46 -1.94 9.17
CA ARG A 168 -3.72 -1.35 9.69
C ARG A 168 -3.54 -0.62 11.01
N THR A 169 -2.34 -0.61 11.59
CA THR A 169 -2.09 0.05 12.87
C THR A 169 -2.09 1.57 12.69
N ALA A 170 -2.76 2.30 13.60
CA ALA A 170 -2.86 3.75 13.52
C ALA A 170 -1.46 4.41 13.50
N GLY A 171 -1.23 5.30 12.54
CA GLY A 171 0.06 5.97 12.33
C GLY A 171 1.01 5.27 11.37
N VAL A 172 0.71 4.04 10.93
CA VAL A 172 1.45 3.37 9.86
C VAL A 172 0.98 3.88 8.50
N GLY A 173 1.91 4.43 7.72
CA GLY A 173 1.62 4.95 6.37
C GLY A 173 1.86 3.92 5.26
N ASP A 174 3.01 3.27 5.29
CA ASP A 174 3.44 2.26 4.32
C ASP A 174 4.28 1.18 5.01
N VAL A 175 4.25 -0.05 4.48
CA VAL A 175 4.99 -1.20 5.00
C VAL A 175 5.71 -1.90 3.86
N GLN A 176 7.03 -1.91 3.91
CA GLN A 176 7.87 -2.63 2.96
C GLN A 176 8.34 -3.96 3.54
N LEU A 177 8.01 -5.05 2.86
CA LEU A 177 8.53 -6.39 3.16
C LEU A 177 9.87 -6.61 2.44
N PHE A 178 10.92 -6.94 3.19
CA PHE A 178 12.23 -7.33 2.63
C PHE A 178 12.31 -8.83 2.29
N GLY A 179 11.41 -9.29 1.43
CA GLY A 179 11.23 -10.69 1.08
C GLY A 179 9.99 -10.88 0.22
N SER A 180 9.46 -12.10 0.17
CA SER A 180 8.20 -12.38 -0.50
C SER A 180 7.47 -13.50 0.21
N GLN A 181 6.15 -13.49 0.12
CA GLN A 181 5.34 -14.67 0.40
C GLN A 181 5.72 -15.84 -0.53
N TYR A 182 5.30 -17.04 -0.15
CA TYR A 182 5.43 -18.20 -0.99
C TYR A 182 4.66 -18.04 -2.31
N ALA A 183 5.20 -18.68 -3.32
CA ALA A 183 4.55 -18.83 -4.62
C ALA A 183 4.85 -20.24 -5.14
N MET A 184 3.86 -20.85 -5.81
CA MET A 184 4.06 -22.11 -6.52
C MET A 184 4.98 -21.87 -7.71
N ARG A 185 6.26 -22.25 -7.58
CA ARG A 185 7.27 -22.07 -8.63
C ARG A 185 7.34 -23.31 -9.51
N ILE A 186 7.02 -23.14 -10.79
CA ILE A 186 7.09 -24.21 -11.79
C ILE A 186 8.30 -23.94 -12.69
N TRP A 187 9.39 -24.64 -12.42
CA TRP A 187 10.61 -24.57 -13.21
C TRP A 187 10.51 -25.52 -14.40
N LEU A 188 10.32 -24.95 -15.59
CA LEU A 188 10.17 -25.72 -16.83
C LEU A 188 11.52 -26.26 -17.29
N ASP A 189 11.59 -27.57 -17.54
CA ASP A 189 12.75 -28.21 -18.17
C ASP A 189 12.54 -28.24 -19.70
N PRO A 190 13.34 -27.49 -20.48
CA PRO A 190 13.15 -27.38 -21.92
C PRO A 190 13.41 -28.70 -22.65
N ASN A 191 14.30 -29.55 -22.14
CA ASN A 191 14.61 -30.84 -22.77
C ASN A 191 13.44 -31.81 -22.61
N LYS A 192 12.85 -31.86 -21.40
CA LYS A 192 11.67 -32.69 -21.16
C LYS A 192 10.47 -32.21 -21.95
N LEU A 193 10.23 -30.89 -22.00
CA LEU A 193 9.16 -30.31 -22.82
C LEU A 193 9.28 -30.73 -24.30
N ASN A 194 10.49 -30.65 -24.85
CA ASN A 194 10.74 -31.03 -26.25
C ASN A 194 10.46 -32.52 -26.51
N ASN A 195 10.82 -33.41 -25.58
CA ASN A 195 10.55 -34.86 -25.72
C ASN A 195 9.05 -35.16 -25.83
N TYR A 196 8.19 -34.36 -25.20
CA TYR A 196 6.74 -34.48 -25.27
C TYR A 196 6.10 -33.57 -26.31
N LYS A 197 6.89 -32.85 -27.13
CA LYS A 197 6.41 -31.85 -28.10
C LYS A 197 5.53 -30.78 -27.47
N LEU A 198 5.83 -30.40 -26.24
CA LEU A 198 5.10 -29.37 -25.48
C LEU A 198 5.85 -28.04 -25.51
N THR A 199 5.10 -26.96 -25.43
CA THR A 199 5.63 -25.59 -25.30
C THR A 199 5.33 -25.02 -23.90
N PRO A 200 6.06 -23.98 -23.45
CA PRO A 200 5.70 -23.25 -22.22
C PRO A 200 4.27 -22.70 -22.24
N GLY A 201 3.74 -22.38 -23.42
CA GLY A 201 2.36 -21.92 -23.61
C GLY A 201 1.33 -22.97 -23.20
N ASP A 202 1.58 -24.24 -23.53
CA ASP A 202 0.70 -25.36 -23.19
C ASP A 202 0.62 -25.57 -21.67
N VAL A 203 1.76 -25.48 -20.98
CA VAL A 203 1.78 -25.58 -19.50
C VAL A 203 1.01 -24.43 -18.86
N LYS A 204 1.21 -23.20 -19.35
CA LYS A 204 0.46 -22.03 -18.87
C LYS A 204 -1.04 -22.18 -19.10
N ALA A 205 -1.46 -22.69 -20.26
CA ALA A 205 -2.85 -22.91 -20.58
C ALA A 205 -3.46 -24.02 -19.69
N ALA A 206 -2.74 -25.13 -19.48
CA ALA A 206 -3.18 -26.22 -18.63
C ALA A 206 -3.39 -25.76 -17.17
N ILE A 207 -2.44 -24.99 -16.61
CA ILE A 207 -2.59 -24.44 -15.25
C ILE A 207 -3.83 -23.55 -15.17
N LYS A 208 -4.06 -22.67 -16.15
CA LYS A 208 -5.24 -21.79 -16.16
C LYS A 208 -6.56 -22.56 -16.26
N ALA A 209 -6.56 -23.68 -16.97
CA ALA A 209 -7.77 -24.49 -17.15
C ALA A 209 -8.05 -25.41 -15.95
N GLN A 210 -7.02 -25.88 -15.26
CA GLN A 210 -7.16 -26.87 -14.17
C GLN A 210 -7.11 -26.25 -12.77
N ASN A 211 -6.28 -25.23 -12.54
CA ASN A 211 -6.20 -24.53 -11.26
C ASN A 211 -7.14 -23.32 -11.27
N VAL A 212 -8.44 -23.59 -11.41
CA VAL A 212 -9.49 -22.58 -11.42
C VAL A 212 -10.56 -22.94 -10.39
N GLN A 213 -11.00 -21.94 -9.63
CA GLN A 213 -12.16 -22.09 -8.76
C GLN A 213 -13.43 -21.88 -9.59
N VAL A 214 -14.15 -22.96 -9.87
CA VAL A 214 -15.41 -22.91 -10.62
C VAL A 214 -16.56 -22.56 -9.69
N SER A 215 -17.38 -21.58 -10.08
CA SER A 215 -18.65 -21.30 -9.42
C SER A 215 -19.66 -22.38 -9.79
N ALA A 216 -19.67 -23.49 -9.05
CA ALA A 216 -20.55 -24.63 -9.32
C ALA A 216 -22.04 -24.36 -9.04
N GLY A 217 -22.36 -23.24 -8.38
CA GLY A 217 -23.73 -22.80 -8.14
C GLY A 217 -24.35 -23.41 -6.88
N LYS A 218 -25.68 -23.54 -6.86
CA LYS A 218 -26.44 -24.09 -5.74
C LYS A 218 -27.50 -25.06 -6.24
N LEU A 219 -27.63 -26.20 -5.56
CA LEU A 219 -28.78 -27.09 -5.71
C LEU A 219 -30.01 -26.40 -5.13
N GLY A 220 -31.09 -26.30 -5.92
CA GLY A 220 -32.30 -25.59 -5.51
C GLY A 220 -32.16 -24.08 -5.43
N GLY A 221 -31.16 -23.50 -6.13
CA GLY A 221 -31.04 -22.05 -6.30
C GLY A 221 -32.23 -21.46 -7.06
N THR A 222 -32.55 -20.19 -6.81
CA THR A 222 -33.64 -19.50 -7.48
C THR A 222 -33.30 -19.13 -8.92
N PRO A 223 -34.27 -19.22 -9.86
CA PRO A 223 -35.66 -19.64 -9.66
C PRO A 223 -35.81 -21.16 -9.50
N SER A 224 -36.43 -21.59 -8.40
CA SER A 224 -36.61 -23.00 -8.06
C SER A 224 -38.02 -23.48 -8.41
N VAL A 225 -38.16 -24.79 -8.61
CA VAL A 225 -39.46 -25.43 -8.80
C VAL A 225 -40.34 -25.30 -7.54
N GLN A 226 -41.66 -25.26 -7.72
CA GLN A 226 -42.62 -25.18 -6.60
C GLN A 226 -42.51 -26.45 -5.73
N GLY A 227 -42.29 -26.27 -4.42
CA GLY A 227 -42.08 -27.38 -3.48
C GLY A 227 -40.62 -27.76 -3.23
N GLN A 228 -39.65 -27.04 -3.82
CA GLN A 228 -38.22 -27.25 -3.54
C GLN A 228 -37.89 -26.97 -2.06
N GLN A 229 -37.47 -28.01 -1.32
CA GLN A 229 -37.10 -27.89 0.11
C GLN A 229 -35.58 -27.86 0.36
N LEU A 230 -34.77 -28.32 -0.60
CA LEU A 230 -33.31 -28.36 -0.47
C LEU A 230 -32.68 -27.14 -1.17
N ASN A 231 -31.92 -26.33 -0.42
CA ASN A 231 -31.02 -25.32 -0.96
C ASN A 231 -29.61 -25.57 -0.41
N ALA A 232 -28.70 -26.02 -1.26
CA ALA A 232 -27.34 -26.35 -0.86
C ALA A 232 -26.34 -25.75 -1.85
N THR A 233 -25.32 -25.06 -1.33
CA THR A 233 -24.21 -24.55 -2.15
C THR A 233 -23.32 -25.69 -2.59
N ILE A 234 -22.99 -25.74 -3.87
CA ILE A 234 -22.03 -26.70 -4.42
C ILE A 234 -20.64 -26.10 -4.18
N THR A 235 -19.85 -26.73 -3.33
CA THR A 235 -18.46 -26.37 -2.99
C THR A 235 -17.49 -27.32 -3.66
#